data_AF-A0A7M1S3V0-F1
#
_entry.id   AF-A0A7M1S3V0-F1
#
_cell.length_a   1.000
_cell.length_b   1.000
_cell.length_c   1.000
_cell.angle_alpha   90.00
_cell.angle_beta   90.00
_cell.angle_gamma   90.00
#
_symmetry.space_group_name_H-M   'P 1'
#
loop_
_entity.id
_entity.type
_entity.pdbx_description
1 polymer ?
#
loop_
_entity_poly.entity_id
_entity_poly.type
_entity_poly.pdbx_seq_one_letter_code
_entity_poly.pdbx_strand_id
1 'polypeptide(L)'
;MKYSNILGSVAFSALLLMGTTGCNSENDILAAEETVSPYQRVAVIPGTWDDVNAIATKIAQMTIYSDENQTLGYPTNWVIAGANLAGGETDDGLDDLLPIPAIGGKSRVIEFCNKAYATAAIETGRFHGSALPCEVSVHSDGTNVYVDMLDAEAIFNIFFTDAKDNFTDAENAEFAKLASAVKSELRGMVKAALEDDNGASGSAAVDYTESTLAMGPVFTQEKIDNEISLRNPYIVYKYTGTGTGEGGSFTLDDADTLAREIIAKLGTDTATADTNVPGVSQDSAWRSGRPDPISIPNVKVVEACSPKYAAKATALGNEYITALPCEITVYVDETDPTGQTLAISFLNPNFMFGTMFEGAVEKAYMEGTLSKADMIEYSTLADVVFADLRLIVDAAVQGSVLGLAVPQSL
;
A
#
# COMPACT_ATOMS: atom_id res chain seq x y z
N MET A 1 44.19 -38.56 -32.98
CA MET A 1 45.33 -37.75 -32.51
C MET A 1 44.83 -36.75 -31.49
N LYS A 2 45.48 -36.71 -30.32
CA LYS A 2 45.50 -35.67 -29.27
C LYS A 2 44.17 -35.43 -28.52
N TYR A 3 43.96 -36.10 -27.39
CA TYR A 3 44.44 -35.82 -26.01
C TYR A 3 43.66 -34.68 -25.32
N SER A 4 42.84 -35.06 -24.34
CA SER A 4 42.35 -34.21 -23.25
C SER A 4 42.65 -34.95 -21.94
N ASN A 5 43.43 -34.32 -21.08
CA ASN A 5 43.78 -34.77 -19.73
C ASN A 5 43.37 -33.66 -18.73
N ILE A 6 42.54 -34.08 -17.77
CA ILE A 6 42.62 -33.92 -16.29
C ILE A 6 42.78 -32.52 -15.67
N LEU A 7 41.84 -32.22 -14.74
CA LEU A 7 41.94 -31.63 -13.38
C LEU A 7 40.76 -30.64 -13.20
N GLY A 8 39.96 -30.62 -12.14
CA GLY A 8 39.97 -31.31 -10.86
C GLY A 8 38.89 -30.69 -9.93
N SER A 9 38.58 -31.40 -8.85
CA SER A 9 37.83 -30.98 -7.65
C SER A 9 36.31 -30.82 -7.72
N VAL A 10 35.66 -31.95 -7.45
CA VAL A 10 34.40 -32.05 -6.69
C VAL A 10 34.78 -32.27 -5.22
N ALA A 11 34.34 -31.40 -4.31
CA ALA A 11 33.95 -31.73 -2.92
C ALA A 11 33.85 -30.49 -2.01
N PHE A 12 32.68 -30.29 -1.40
CA PHE A 12 32.45 -29.93 0.02
C PHE A 12 30.93 -30.10 0.25
N SER A 13 30.41 -31.28 0.56
CA SER A 13 30.35 -31.95 1.88
C SER A 13 29.86 -31.09 3.04
N ALA A 14 28.59 -31.28 3.43
CA ALA A 14 28.09 -31.46 4.79
C ALA A 14 26.54 -31.41 4.74
N LEU A 15 25.73 -32.24 5.39
CA LEU A 15 25.93 -33.44 6.19
C LEU A 15 24.52 -34.04 6.33
N LEU A 16 24.26 -35.18 5.70
CA LEU A 16 23.05 -35.97 5.91
C LEU A 16 23.28 -36.80 7.19
N LEU A 17 22.61 -36.46 8.28
CA LEU A 17 22.58 -37.28 9.49
C LEU A 17 21.29 -38.11 9.50
N MET A 18 21.37 -39.32 8.95
CA MET A 18 20.47 -40.39 9.36
C MET A 18 21.00 -41.00 10.66
N GLY A 19 20.24 -40.82 11.75
CA GLY A 19 20.39 -41.61 12.97
C GLY A 19 19.09 -42.36 13.22
N THR A 20 19.10 -43.68 13.07
CA THR A 20 18.06 -44.55 13.62
C THR A 20 18.53 -45.14 14.95
N THR A 21 17.56 -45.29 15.85
CA THR A 21 17.54 -46.03 17.14
C THR A 21 18.01 -45.30 18.41
N GLY A 22 17.05 -45.02 19.29
CA GLY A 22 17.26 -44.63 20.69
C GLY A 22 15.99 -44.13 21.38
N CYS A 23 15.45 -44.90 22.32
CA CYS A 23 14.19 -44.66 23.04
C CYS A 23 14.14 -43.35 23.85
N ASN A 24 12.94 -42.75 23.91
CA ASN A 24 12.41 -41.86 24.97
C ASN A 24 13.22 -40.61 25.36
N SER A 25 12.82 -39.46 24.82
CA SER A 25 12.49 -38.27 25.63
C SER A 25 11.67 -37.31 24.78
N GLU A 26 10.47 -36.99 25.26
CA GLU A 26 9.62 -35.89 24.80
C GLU A 26 10.45 -34.61 24.72
N ASN A 27 10.79 -34.19 23.51
CA ASN A 27 11.31 -32.86 23.18
C ASN A 27 11.04 -32.68 21.68
N ASP A 28 9.76 -32.58 21.35
CA ASP A 28 9.35 -31.90 20.12
C ASP A 28 9.83 -30.46 20.25
N ILE A 29 10.97 -30.16 19.63
CA ILE A 29 11.33 -28.80 19.29
C ILE A 29 10.30 -28.40 18.23
N LEU A 30 9.16 -27.90 18.68
CA LEU A 30 8.17 -27.25 17.83
C LEU A 30 8.93 -26.17 17.07
N ALA A 31 9.06 -26.34 15.75
CA ALA A 31 9.53 -25.27 14.88
C ALA A 31 8.63 -24.06 15.19
N ALA A 32 9.24 -22.94 15.57
CA ALA A 32 8.49 -21.71 15.79
C ALA A 32 7.69 -21.42 14.52
N GLU A 33 6.38 -21.25 14.67
CA GLU A 33 5.50 -20.97 13.55
C GLU A 33 5.95 -19.65 12.89
N GLU A 34 6.03 -19.64 11.56
CA GLU A 34 6.44 -18.47 10.82
C GLU A 34 5.34 -17.40 10.92
N THR A 35 5.72 -16.20 11.32
CA THR A 35 4.79 -15.08 11.51
C THR A 35 5.14 -13.90 10.63
N VAL A 36 4.12 -13.18 10.17
CA VAL A 36 4.26 -11.96 9.39
C VAL A 36 3.66 -10.75 10.11
N SER A 37 4.18 -9.57 9.80
CA SER A 37 3.72 -8.28 10.31
C SER A 37 3.53 -7.34 9.14
N PRO A 38 2.44 -6.55 9.07
CA PRO A 38 2.16 -5.70 7.92
C PRO A 38 3.13 -4.53 7.74
N TYR A 39 3.88 -4.18 8.79
CA TYR A 39 4.80 -3.05 8.80
C TYR A 39 6.22 -3.51 9.11
N GLN A 40 7.19 -2.90 8.46
CA GLN A 40 8.60 -3.14 8.70
C GLN A 40 9.41 -1.85 8.74
N ARG A 41 10.30 -1.70 9.72
CA ARG A 41 11.31 -0.65 9.72
C ARG A 41 12.48 -1.06 8.85
N VAL A 42 12.86 -0.17 7.94
CA VAL A 42 13.99 -0.35 7.02
C VAL A 42 15.24 0.35 7.53
N ALA A 43 15.11 1.57 8.06
CA ALA A 43 16.25 2.37 8.49
C ALA A 43 15.93 3.25 9.70
N VAL A 44 16.97 3.49 10.52
CA VAL A 44 17.00 4.51 11.58
C VAL A 44 18.15 5.47 11.28
N ILE A 45 17.82 6.75 11.15
CA ILE A 45 18.75 7.81 10.77
C ILE A 45 18.81 8.81 11.94
N PRO A 46 19.99 9.17 12.47
CA PRO A 46 20.11 10.28 13.41
C PRO A 46 19.64 11.58 12.75
N GLY A 47 18.63 12.25 13.31
CA GLY A 47 18.02 13.40 12.64
C GLY A 47 16.72 13.86 13.29
N THR A 48 16.25 15.02 12.88
CA THR A 48 15.09 15.70 13.49
C THR A 48 13.93 15.80 12.50
N TRP A 49 12.86 16.46 12.93
CA TRP A 49 11.68 16.76 12.11
C TRP A 49 11.98 17.50 10.80
N ASP A 50 13.04 18.30 10.78
CA ASP A 50 13.40 19.10 9.61
C ASP A 50 14.04 18.24 8.50
N ASP A 51 14.58 17.07 8.86
CA ASP A 51 15.25 16.16 7.93
C ASP A 51 14.26 15.25 7.18
N VAL A 52 13.05 15.05 7.72
CA VAL A 52 12.02 14.14 7.17
C VAL A 52 11.77 14.38 5.68
N ASN A 53 11.58 15.64 5.27
CA ASN A 53 11.28 15.95 3.87
C ASN A 53 12.50 15.66 2.97
N ALA A 54 13.69 16.04 3.41
CA ALA A 54 14.92 15.81 2.63
C ALA A 54 15.21 14.32 2.45
N ILE A 55 15.01 13.51 3.48
CA ILE A 55 15.18 12.05 3.40
C ILE A 55 14.13 11.43 2.47
N ALA A 56 12.85 11.81 2.60
CA ALA A 56 11.80 11.31 1.72
C ALA A 56 12.04 11.68 0.26
N THR A 57 12.44 12.93 0.01
CA THR A 57 12.85 13.41 -1.31
C THR A 57 14.02 12.60 -1.86
N LYS A 58 15.08 12.38 -1.08
CA LYS A 58 16.24 11.60 -1.51
C LYS A 58 15.86 10.17 -1.90
N ILE A 59 14.98 9.54 -1.14
CA ILE A 59 14.45 8.20 -1.45
C ILE A 59 13.64 8.22 -2.75
N ALA A 60 12.73 9.18 -2.93
CA ALA A 60 11.92 9.27 -4.16
C ALA A 60 12.77 9.54 -5.41
N GLN A 61 13.77 10.42 -5.30
CA GLN A 61 14.68 10.77 -6.39
C GLN A 61 15.51 9.59 -6.91
N MET A 62 15.80 8.59 -6.06
CA MET A 62 16.45 7.37 -6.51
C MET A 62 15.63 6.69 -7.61
N THR A 63 14.32 6.59 -7.43
CA THR A 63 13.42 5.98 -8.43
C THR A 63 13.17 6.87 -9.64
N ILE A 64 13.19 8.20 -9.48
CA ILE A 64 12.97 9.13 -10.60
C ILE A 64 14.20 9.19 -11.51
N TYR A 65 15.41 9.24 -10.94
CA TYR A 65 16.63 9.56 -11.69
C TYR A 65 17.59 8.39 -11.90
N SER A 66 17.35 7.24 -11.28
CA SER A 66 18.13 6.03 -11.56
C SER A 66 17.38 5.10 -12.50
N ASP A 67 18.12 4.43 -13.38
CA ASP A 67 17.62 3.24 -14.05
C ASP A 67 17.93 2.06 -13.11
N GLU A 68 16.93 1.57 -12.37
CA GLU A 68 17.14 0.53 -11.36
C GLU A 68 17.53 -0.81 -11.98
N ASN A 69 17.15 -1.06 -13.24
CA ASN A 69 17.60 -2.23 -13.96
C ASN A 69 19.12 -2.18 -14.15
N GLN A 70 19.64 -1.04 -14.61
CA GLN A 70 21.09 -0.85 -14.78
C GLN A 70 21.84 -0.73 -13.44
N THR A 71 21.24 -0.07 -12.46
CA THR A 71 21.92 0.33 -11.22
C THR A 71 21.84 -0.75 -10.14
N LEU A 72 20.68 -1.41 -10.02
CA LEU A 72 20.37 -2.37 -8.96
C LEU A 72 20.14 -3.79 -9.50
N GLY A 73 20.04 -3.96 -10.83
CA GLY A 73 19.80 -5.26 -11.46
C GLY A 73 18.35 -5.72 -11.38
N TYR A 74 17.41 -4.82 -11.10
CA TYR A 74 15.99 -5.17 -10.97
C TYR A 74 15.36 -5.40 -12.34
N PRO A 75 14.49 -6.42 -12.48
CA PRO A 75 13.98 -6.84 -13.78
C PRO A 75 13.06 -5.79 -14.42
N THR A 76 12.49 -4.89 -13.62
CA THR A 76 11.44 -3.95 -14.03
C THR A 76 11.63 -2.60 -13.34
N ASN A 77 11.40 -1.51 -14.07
CA ASN A 77 11.57 -0.17 -13.52
C ASN A 77 10.44 0.18 -12.56
N TRP A 78 10.81 0.81 -11.46
CA TRP A 78 9.89 1.40 -10.50
C TRP A 78 9.57 2.82 -10.92
N VAL A 79 8.43 3.33 -10.47
CA VAL A 79 8.08 4.75 -10.59
C VAL A 79 7.50 5.23 -9.27
N ILE A 80 7.59 6.53 -9.02
CA ILE A 80 6.74 7.17 -8.03
C ILE A 80 5.32 7.20 -8.59
N ALA A 81 4.38 6.58 -7.88
CA ALA A 81 2.98 6.59 -8.28
C ALA A 81 2.51 8.04 -8.43
N GLY A 82 1.62 8.31 -9.40
CA GLY A 82 1.10 9.66 -9.70
C GLY A 82 2.04 10.61 -10.45
N ALA A 83 3.35 10.35 -10.48
CA ALA A 83 4.32 11.11 -11.28
C ALA A 83 4.16 10.76 -12.79
N ASN A 84 3.15 11.34 -13.45
CA ASN A 84 2.87 11.13 -14.87
C ASN A 84 3.92 11.85 -15.75
N LEU A 85 4.95 11.13 -16.20
CA LEU A 85 6.01 11.62 -17.11
C LEU A 85 5.55 11.89 -18.57
N ALA A 86 4.25 11.77 -18.90
CA ALA A 86 3.78 11.72 -20.28
C ALA A 86 3.49 13.09 -20.93
N GLY A 87 3.67 14.21 -20.22
CA GLY A 87 3.13 15.52 -20.65
C GLY A 87 4.14 16.61 -21.07
N GLY A 88 5.44 16.41 -20.92
CA GLY A 88 6.41 17.50 -21.18
C GLY A 88 6.32 18.67 -20.18
N GLU A 89 5.75 18.42 -19.00
CA GLU A 89 5.89 19.30 -17.83
C GLU A 89 7.04 18.80 -16.96
N THR A 90 7.62 19.71 -16.19
CA THR A 90 8.91 19.54 -15.52
C THR A 90 8.90 18.45 -14.46
N ASP A 91 10.07 17.87 -14.30
CA ASP A 91 10.42 16.72 -13.45
C ASP A 91 10.65 17.18 -12.00
N ASP A 92 9.61 17.70 -11.34
CA ASP A 92 9.65 18.15 -9.94
C ASP A 92 8.84 17.27 -8.99
N GLY A 93 8.75 15.95 -9.30
CA GLY A 93 8.03 14.85 -8.62
C GLY A 93 8.27 14.62 -7.12
N LEU A 94 8.22 15.70 -6.33
CA LEU A 94 8.31 15.76 -4.86
C LEU A 94 7.03 16.31 -4.23
N ASP A 95 6.17 16.98 -5.02
CA ASP A 95 4.82 17.37 -4.59
C ASP A 95 3.91 16.14 -4.39
N ASP A 96 4.30 15.00 -4.95
CA ASP A 96 3.65 13.68 -4.79
C ASP A 96 3.93 13.02 -3.42
N LEU A 97 4.79 13.60 -2.59
CA LEU A 97 5.07 13.08 -1.26
C LEU A 97 3.97 13.47 -0.27
N LEU A 98 3.13 12.51 0.08
CA LEU A 98 1.92 12.77 0.85
C LEU A 98 2.24 13.16 2.30
N PRO A 99 1.81 14.36 2.77
CA PRO A 99 1.97 14.73 4.17
C PRO A 99 0.87 14.07 5.01
N ILE A 100 1.28 13.08 5.83
CA ILE A 100 0.42 12.46 6.83
C ILE A 100 0.77 13.02 8.22
N PRO A 101 -0.20 13.26 9.12
CA PRO A 101 0.11 13.63 10.50
C PRO A 101 0.85 12.49 11.23
N ALA A 102 1.94 12.78 11.93
CA ALA A 102 2.65 11.82 12.77
C ALA A 102 2.63 12.24 14.24
N ILE A 103 2.75 11.27 15.16
CA ILE A 103 2.94 11.57 16.59
C ILE A 103 4.24 12.37 16.73
N GLY A 104 4.12 13.56 17.29
CA GLY A 104 5.26 14.43 17.61
C GLY A 104 5.72 15.34 16.47
N GLY A 105 5.23 15.18 15.23
CA GLY A 105 5.64 16.07 14.15
C GLY A 105 5.20 15.67 12.73
N LYS A 106 6.14 15.67 11.79
CA LYS A 106 5.88 15.54 10.35
C LYS A 106 6.20 14.13 9.85
N SER A 107 5.45 13.67 8.85
CA SER A 107 5.85 12.54 8.01
C SER A 107 5.65 12.84 6.52
N ARG A 108 6.20 11.94 5.71
CA ARG A 108 5.94 11.82 4.27
C ARG A 108 5.67 10.37 3.96
N VAL A 109 4.70 10.11 3.09
CA VAL A 109 4.55 8.81 2.44
C VAL A 109 5.05 8.95 1.00
N ILE A 110 5.82 7.96 0.59
CA ILE A 110 6.34 7.76 -0.76
C ILE A 110 5.65 6.52 -1.30
N GLU A 111 5.08 6.65 -2.48
CA GLU A 111 4.32 5.58 -3.10
C GLU A 111 5.04 5.07 -4.33
N PHE A 112 5.39 3.79 -4.31
CA PHE A 112 6.14 3.12 -5.35
C PHE A 112 5.24 2.19 -6.14
N CYS A 113 5.29 2.30 -7.46
CA CYS A 113 4.57 1.42 -8.36
C CYS A 113 5.54 0.78 -9.35
N ASN A 114 5.53 -0.55 -9.40
CA ASN A 114 6.13 -1.29 -10.49
C ASN A 114 5.01 -1.76 -11.42
N LYS A 115 5.01 -1.30 -12.67
CA LYS A 115 3.91 -1.60 -13.61
C LYS A 115 3.71 -3.11 -13.80
N ALA A 116 4.78 -3.89 -13.86
CA ALA A 116 4.67 -5.34 -14.06
C ALA A 116 4.05 -6.02 -12.83
N TYR A 117 4.54 -5.69 -11.63
CA TYR A 117 4.02 -6.26 -10.39
C TYR A 117 2.58 -5.82 -10.12
N ALA A 118 2.27 -4.55 -10.35
CA ALA A 118 0.91 -4.03 -10.22
C ALA A 118 -0.06 -4.69 -11.20
N THR A 119 0.38 -4.95 -12.45
CA THR A 119 -0.42 -5.70 -13.44
C THR A 119 -0.72 -7.11 -12.95
N ALA A 120 0.28 -7.84 -12.49
CA ALA A 120 0.10 -9.20 -11.99
C ALA A 120 -0.80 -9.24 -10.74
N ALA A 121 -0.72 -8.23 -9.86
CA ALA A 121 -1.60 -8.10 -8.70
C ALA A 121 -3.06 -7.89 -9.12
N ILE A 122 -3.36 -6.92 -9.99
CA ILE A 122 -4.75 -6.67 -10.41
C ILE A 122 -5.33 -7.73 -11.35
N GLU A 123 -4.50 -8.59 -11.94
CA GLU A 123 -4.96 -9.75 -12.72
C GLU A 123 -5.63 -10.80 -11.81
N THR A 124 -5.32 -10.80 -10.51
CA THR A 124 -6.08 -11.58 -9.50
C THR A 124 -7.46 -10.98 -9.24
N GLY A 125 -7.63 -9.68 -9.50
CA GLY A 125 -8.87 -8.93 -9.34
C GLY A 125 -8.63 -7.41 -9.43
N ARG A 126 -9.41 -6.70 -10.25
CA ARG A 126 -9.22 -5.25 -10.42
C ARG A 126 -9.50 -4.44 -9.16
N PHE A 127 -10.34 -4.95 -8.28
CA PHE A 127 -10.63 -4.34 -6.99
C PHE A 127 -9.41 -4.35 -6.05
N HIS A 128 -8.41 -5.22 -6.27
CA HIS A 128 -7.14 -5.19 -5.54
C HIS A 128 -6.31 -3.93 -5.83
N GLY A 129 -6.70 -3.13 -6.81
CA GLY A 129 -6.09 -1.82 -7.05
C GLY A 129 -6.12 -0.89 -5.84
N SER A 130 -7.01 -1.12 -4.86
CA SER A 130 -7.11 -0.32 -3.62
C SER A 130 -6.23 -0.85 -2.48
N ALA A 131 -5.32 -1.77 -2.78
CA ALA A 131 -4.22 -2.16 -1.92
C ALA A 131 -2.87 -1.83 -2.59
N LEU A 132 -2.88 -0.92 -3.55
CA LEU A 132 -1.75 -0.49 -4.37
C LEU A 132 -1.84 1.04 -4.51
N PRO A 133 -0.71 1.77 -4.48
CA PRO A 133 0.68 1.34 -4.65
C PRO A 133 1.38 0.83 -3.37
N CYS A 134 2.66 0.49 -3.47
CA CYS A 134 3.46 0.13 -2.30
C CYS A 134 3.88 1.40 -1.53
N GLU A 135 3.61 1.45 -0.23
CA GLU A 135 3.89 2.63 0.59
C GLU A 135 5.15 2.50 1.45
N VAL A 136 5.96 3.56 1.46
CA VAL A 136 7.08 3.78 2.37
C VAL A 136 6.88 5.11 3.08
N SER A 137 6.91 5.14 4.41
CA SER A 137 6.87 6.36 5.18
C SER A 137 8.23 6.79 5.68
N VAL A 138 8.42 8.09 5.75
CA VAL A 138 9.52 8.74 6.47
C VAL A 138 8.90 9.61 7.55
N HIS A 139 9.28 9.39 8.80
CA HIS A 139 8.81 10.19 9.92
C HIS A 139 9.92 10.35 10.97
N SER A 140 9.69 11.15 12.01
CA SER A 140 10.68 11.33 13.08
C SER A 140 10.03 11.16 14.45
N ASP A 141 10.84 11.04 15.50
CA ASP A 141 10.44 11.23 16.91
C ASP A 141 11.06 12.51 17.51
N GLY A 142 11.76 13.30 16.69
CA GLY A 142 12.50 14.51 17.06
C GLY A 142 13.99 14.29 17.33
N THR A 143 14.44 13.03 17.44
CA THR A 143 15.86 12.67 17.63
C THR A 143 16.37 11.73 16.54
N ASN A 144 15.50 10.87 16.00
CA ASN A 144 15.77 10.04 14.86
C ASN A 144 14.71 10.25 13.77
N VAL A 145 15.10 10.00 12.54
CA VAL A 145 14.22 9.79 11.39
C VAL A 145 14.12 8.28 11.14
N TYR A 146 12.91 7.81 10.90
CA TYR A 146 12.60 6.41 10.62
C TYR A 146 12.10 6.29 9.20
N VAL A 147 12.54 5.23 8.52
CA VAL A 147 11.99 4.81 7.23
C VAL A 147 11.31 3.47 7.44
N ASP A 148 9.99 3.48 7.33
CA ASP A 148 9.13 2.32 7.56
C ASP A 148 8.37 2.00 6.27
N MET A 149 8.08 0.74 5.98
CA MET A 149 7.39 0.30 4.77
C MET A 149 6.26 -0.68 5.08
N LEU A 150 5.28 -0.74 4.18
CA LEU A 150 4.40 -1.91 4.11
C LEU A 150 5.21 -3.15 3.73
N ASP A 151 5.08 -4.21 4.52
CA ASP A 151 5.72 -5.48 4.24
C ASP A 151 4.92 -6.23 3.17
N ALA A 152 5.42 -6.23 1.94
CA ALA A 152 4.68 -6.78 0.80
C ALA A 152 4.33 -8.27 0.95
N GLU A 153 5.15 -9.06 1.66
CA GLU A 153 4.81 -10.47 1.93
C GLU A 153 3.60 -10.58 2.85
N ALA A 154 3.52 -9.72 3.87
CA ALA A 154 2.35 -9.66 4.74
C ALA A 154 1.12 -9.13 4.00
N ILE A 155 1.27 -8.04 3.23
CA ILE A 155 0.17 -7.42 2.48
C ILE A 155 -0.42 -8.38 1.47
N PHE A 156 0.41 -9.08 0.69
CA PHE A 156 -0.08 -10.04 -0.30
C PHE A 156 -0.87 -11.18 0.38
N ASN A 157 -0.40 -11.66 1.53
CA ASN A 157 -1.12 -12.70 2.27
C ASN A 157 -2.43 -12.22 2.93
N ILE A 158 -2.53 -10.94 3.30
CA ILE A 158 -3.69 -10.37 4.01
C ILE A 158 -4.76 -9.84 3.03
N PHE A 159 -4.35 -9.21 1.93
CA PHE A 159 -5.23 -8.47 1.01
C PHE A 159 -5.59 -9.22 -0.26
N PHE A 160 -4.91 -10.33 -0.55
CA PHE A 160 -5.13 -11.16 -1.75
C PHE A 160 -5.45 -12.60 -1.36
N THR A 161 -6.19 -12.78 -0.26
CA THR A 161 -6.56 -14.11 0.24
C THR A 161 -7.42 -14.89 -0.76
N ASP A 162 -8.16 -14.18 -1.60
CA ASP A 162 -8.98 -14.73 -2.68
C ASP A 162 -8.15 -15.20 -3.89
N ALA A 163 -6.90 -14.72 -4.05
CA ALA A 163 -6.02 -15.21 -5.10
C ALA A 163 -5.77 -16.72 -4.96
N LYS A 164 -5.67 -17.21 -3.71
CA LYS A 164 -5.49 -18.65 -3.41
C LYS A 164 -6.59 -19.52 -4.01
N ASP A 165 -7.83 -19.02 -4.02
CA ASP A 165 -9.01 -19.75 -4.51
C ASP A 165 -9.13 -19.70 -6.04
N ASN A 166 -8.57 -18.66 -6.66
CA ASN A 166 -8.68 -18.39 -8.10
C ASN A 166 -7.48 -18.90 -8.91
N PHE A 167 -6.36 -19.20 -8.25
CA PHE A 167 -5.10 -19.62 -8.87
C PHE A 167 -4.79 -21.11 -8.62
N THR A 168 -4.04 -21.69 -9.54
CA THR A 168 -3.38 -22.98 -9.32
C THR A 168 -2.26 -22.86 -8.29
N ASP A 169 -1.83 -23.98 -7.68
CA ASP A 169 -0.70 -23.99 -6.75
C ASP A 169 0.58 -23.37 -7.33
N ALA A 170 0.81 -23.54 -8.64
CA ALA A 170 1.96 -22.96 -9.33
C ALA A 170 1.84 -21.43 -9.46
N GLU A 171 0.66 -20.92 -9.81
CA GLU A 171 0.39 -19.48 -9.88
C GLU A 171 0.47 -18.83 -8.50
N ASN A 172 -0.06 -19.48 -7.45
CA ASN A 172 0.09 -19.03 -6.07
C ASN A 172 1.57 -18.97 -5.64
N ALA A 173 2.38 -19.95 -6.04
CA ALA A 173 3.82 -19.94 -5.75
C ALA A 173 4.57 -18.81 -6.48
N GLU A 174 4.20 -18.49 -7.73
CA GLU A 174 4.75 -17.33 -8.44
C GLU A 174 4.28 -16.01 -7.83
N PHE A 175 3.03 -15.93 -7.38
CA PHE A 175 2.49 -14.75 -6.70
C PHE A 175 3.21 -14.47 -5.38
N ALA A 176 3.53 -15.50 -4.60
CA ALA A 176 4.35 -15.37 -3.39
C ALA A 176 5.78 -14.89 -3.70
N LYS A 177 6.40 -15.36 -4.80
CA LYS A 177 7.71 -14.86 -5.24
C LYS A 177 7.65 -13.39 -5.62
N LEU A 178 6.57 -12.95 -6.26
CA LEU A 178 6.34 -11.55 -6.60
C LEU A 178 6.29 -10.70 -5.32
N ALA A 179 5.54 -11.11 -4.29
CA ALA A 179 5.49 -10.40 -3.01
C ALA A 179 6.90 -10.26 -2.37
N SER A 180 7.68 -11.35 -2.40
CA SER A 180 9.06 -11.34 -1.89
C SER A 180 9.99 -10.44 -2.71
N ALA A 181 9.83 -10.44 -4.04
CA ALA A 181 10.58 -9.55 -4.94
C ALA A 181 10.27 -8.08 -4.63
N VAL A 182 8.99 -7.70 -4.57
CA VAL A 182 8.53 -6.35 -4.19
C VAL A 182 9.16 -5.90 -2.88
N LYS A 183 9.08 -6.72 -1.83
CA LYS A 183 9.68 -6.40 -0.52
C LYS A 183 11.19 -6.17 -0.63
N SER A 184 11.89 -7.09 -1.28
CA SER A 184 13.35 -7.03 -1.39
C SER A 184 13.84 -5.84 -2.22
N GLU A 185 13.13 -5.51 -3.30
CA GLU A 185 13.45 -4.40 -4.21
C GLU A 185 13.16 -3.06 -3.56
N LEU A 186 11.98 -2.86 -2.93
CA LEU A 186 11.66 -1.63 -2.19
C LEU A 186 12.68 -1.33 -1.11
N ARG A 187 13.01 -2.34 -0.30
CA ARG A 187 14.03 -2.23 0.74
C ARG A 187 15.40 -1.90 0.15
N GLY A 188 15.75 -2.52 -0.98
CA GLY A 188 16.98 -2.24 -1.69
C GLY A 188 17.04 -0.82 -2.26
N MET A 189 15.93 -0.30 -2.81
CA MET A 189 15.84 1.09 -3.29
C MET A 189 16.01 2.11 -2.17
N VAL A 190 15.36 1.89 -1.02
CA VAL A 190 15.53 2.75 0.17
C VAL A 190 17.01 2.79 0.58
N LYS A 191 17.66 1.63 0.70
CA LYS A 191 19.08 1.57 1.08
C LYS A 191 19.98 2.24 0.06
N ALA A 192 19.78 1.93 -1.23
CA ALA A 192 20.55 2.52 -2.31
C ALA A 192 20.42 4.05 -2.32
N ALA A 193 19.21 4.58 -2.07
CA ALA A 193 19.00 6.01 -1.98
C ALA A 193 19.76 6.65 -0.80
N LEU A 194 19.80 6.01 0.37
CA LEU A 194 20.53 6.52 1.54
C LEU A 194 22.05 6.45 1.33
N GLU A 195 22.53 5.43 0.63
CA GLU A 195 23.95 5.21 0.32
C GLU A 195 24.45 6.01 -0.89
N ASP A 196 23.54 6.57 -1.69
CA ASP A 196 23.84 7.38 -2.87
C ASP A 196 24.60 8.66 -2.47
N ASP A 197 25.88 8.78 -2.82
CA ASP A 197 26.71 9.95 -2.52
C ASP A 197 26.88 10.83 -3.77
N ASN A 198 26.08 11.89 -3.85
CA ASN A 198 26.01 12.81 -5.00
C ASN A 198 25.73 12.13 -6.35
N GLY A 199 25.05 10.97 -6.36
CA GLY A 199 24.61 10.29 -7.57
C GLY A 199 23.20 10.71 -7.98
N ALA A 200 22.25 9.78 -8.06
CA ALA A 200 20.90 10.01 -8.60
C ALA A 200 20.16 11.16 -7.89
N SER A 201 20.33 11.28 -6.57
CA SER A 201 19.71 12.32 -5.75
C SER A 201 20.49 13.65 -5.71
N GLY A 202 21.73 13.69 -6.23
CA GLY A 202 22.62 14.83 -6.13
C GLY A 202 22.96 15.26 -4.68
N SER A 203 22.65 14.42 -3.69
CA SER A 203 22.78 14.68 -2.27
C SER A 203 23.80 13.72 -1.65
N ALA A 204 24.52 14.15 -0.62
CA ALA A 204 25.48 13.30 0.09
C ALA A 204 24.82 12.03 0.67
N ALA A 205 25.60 10.98 0.85
CA ALA A 205 25.17 9.79 1.57
C ALA A 205 24.74 10.14 3.01
N VAL A 206 23.77 9.39 3.52
CA VAL A 206 23.18 9.58 4.85
C VAL A 206 23.61 8.42 5.74
N ASP A 207 24.20 8.74 6.90
CA ASP A 207 24.50 7.72 7.90
C ASP A 207 23.20 7.14 8.47
N TYR A 208 23.07 5.82 8.42
CA TYR A 208 21.89 5.12 8.92
C TYR A 208 22.24 3.78 9.56
N THR A 209 21.35 3.30 10.42
CA THR A 209 21.34 1.91 10.91
C THR A 209 20.25 1.14 10.18
N GLU A 210 20.65 0.10 9.44
CA GLU A 210 19.70 -0.82 8.81
C GLU A 210 18.85 -1.53 9.86
N SER A 211 17.57 -1.71 9.55
CA SER A 211 16.62 -2.43 10.39
C SER A 211 15.83 -3.45 9.57
N THR A 212 15.27 -4.42 10.28
CA THR A 212 14.29 -5.39 9.80
C THR A 212 13.16 -5.55 10.81
N LEU A 213 13.01 -4.58 11.72
CA LEU A 213 12.05 -4.66 12.82
C LEU A 213 10.63 -4.77 12.27
N ALA A 214 9.99 -5.90 12.53
CA ALA A 214 8.57 -6.09 12.26
C ALA A 214 7.74 -5.28 13.28
N MET A 215 6.71 -4.59 12.82
CA MET A 215 5.90 -3.67 13.63
C MET A 215 4.40 -3.86 13.39
N GLY A 216 3.60 -3.44 14.37
CA GLY A 216 2.15 -3.64 14.37
C GLY A 216 1.73 -5.06 14.74
N PRO A 217 0.55 -5.51 14.28
CA PRO A 217 0.01 -6.81 14.63
C PRO A 217 0.78 -7.95 13.94
N VAL A 218 0.88 -9.09 14.62
CA VAL A 218 1.62 -10.26 14.15
C VAL A 218 0.64 -11.39 13.87
N PHE A 219 0.79 -12.03 12.71
CA PHE A 219 -0.11 -13.07 12.23
C PHE A 219 0.65 -14.34 11.90
N THR A 220 0.08 -15.48 12.30
CA THR A 220 0.47 -16.78 11.76
C THR A 220 -0.28 -17.05 10.45
N GLN A 221 0.23 -17.98 9.65
CA GLN A 221 -0.49 -18.41 8.44
C GLN A 221 -1.86 -19.00 8.79
N GLU A 222 -1.97 -19.74 9.90
CA GLU A 222 -3.24 -20.29 10.37
C GLU A 222 -4.29 -19.19 10.61
N LYS A 223 -3.90 -18.10 11.29
CA LYS A 223 -4.81 -16.98 11.53
C LYS A 223 -5.21 -16.28 10.24
N ILE A 224 -4.28 -16.13 9.30
CA ILE A 224 -4.59 -15.55 7.98
C ILE A 224 -5.64 -16.41 7.27
N ASP A 225 -5.43 -17.72 7.22
CA ASP A 225 -6.27 -18.63 6.45
C ASP A 225 -7.64 -18.89 7.10
N ASN A 226 -7.73 -18.84 8.43
CA ASN A 226 -8.96 -19.21 9.16
C ASN A 226 -9.75 -18.02 9.74
N GLU A 227 -9.17 -16.83 9.85
CA GLU A 227 -9.83 -15.66 10.44
C GLU A 227 -9.80 -14.44 9.51
N ILE A 228 -8.64 -14.11 8.94
CA ILE A 228 -8.49 -12.91 8.12
C ILE A 228 -9.15 -13.11 6.75
N SER A 229 -8.92 -14.24 6.09
CA SER A 229 -9.48 -14.60 4.77
C SER A 229 -11.02 -14.59 4.73
N LEU A 230 -11.67 -14.78 5.88
CA LEU A 230 -13.13 -14.79 6.00
C LEU A 230 -13.74 -13.38 5.96
N ARG A 231 -12.91 -12.34 6.02
CA ARG A 231 -13.31 -10.94 5.95
C ARG A 231 -12.85 -10.36 4.63
N ASN A 232 -13.71 -9.60 3.95
CA ASN A 232 -13.35 -8.98 2.68
C ASN A 232 -12.59 -7.66 2.92
N PRO A 233 -11.32 -7.55 2.44
CA PRO A 233 -10.58 -6.28 2.49
C PRO A 233 -11.18 -5.20 1.59
N TYR A 234 -12.13 -5.54 0.72
CA TYR A 234 -12.70 -4.64 -0.27
C TYR A 234 -14.21 -4.50 -0.12
N ILE A 235 -14.72 -3.30 -0.37
CA ILE A 235 -16.15 -3.06 -0.56
C ILE A 235 -16.36 -2.59 -1.99
N VAL A 236 -17.01 -3.41 -2.82
CA VAL A 236 -17.19 -3.15 -4.24
C VAL A 236 -18.64 -2.77 -4.55
N TYR A 237 -18.81 -1.66 -5.29
CA TYR A 237 -20.09 -1.24 -5.83
C TYR A 237 -20.04 -1.21 -7.35
N LYS A 238 -21.05 -1.79 -7.98
CA LYS A 238 -21.20 -1.83 -9.44
C LYS A 238 -22.28 -0.85 -9.89
N TYR A 239 -21.95 -0.04 -10.89
CA TYR A 239 -22.79 0.99 -11.47
C TYR A 239 -22.99 0.66 -12.95
N THR A 240 -24.24 0.63 -13.37
CA THR A 240 -24.58 0.44 -14.79
C THR A 240 -24.90 1.77 -15.44
N GLY A 241 -24.58 1.89 -16.73
CA GLY A 241 -24.82 3.13 -17.46
C GLY A 241 -24.50 3.00 -18.94
N THR A 242 -24.20 4.13 -19.58
CA THR A 242 -23.79 4.18 -20.98
C THR A 242 -22.46 4.92 -21.04
N GLY A 243 -21.39 4.18 -21.31
CA GLY A 243 -20.06 4.75 -21.47
C GLY A 243 -19.83 5.36 -22.84
N THR A 244 -18.61 5.86 -23.06
CA THR A 244 -18.24 6.53 -24.32
C THR A 244 -17.78 5.58 -25.43
N GLY A 245 -17.70 4.28 -25.14
CA GLY A 245 -17.26 3.24 -26.05
C GLY A 245 -18.33 2.77 -27.05
N GLU A 246 -17.93 1.85 -27.93
CA GLU A 246 -18.85 1.24 -28.90
C GLU A 246 -19.99 0.50 -28.19
N GLY A 247 -21.21 0.63 -28.70
CA GLY A 247 -22.40 0.03 -28.09
C GLY A 247 -22.76 0.60 -26.71
N GLY A 248 -22.17 1.75 -26.32
CA GLY A 248 -22.37 2.33 -25.00
C GLY A 248 -21.57 1.66 -23.89
N SER A 249 -20.52 0.90 -24.25
CA SER A 249 -19.60 0.30 -23.29
C SER A 249 -18.75 1.37 -22.59
N PHE A 250 -18.37 1.11 -21.34
CA PHE A 250 -17.38 1.90 -20.62
C PHE A 250 -15.96 1.59 -21.11
N THR A 251 -15.15 2.63 -21.10
CA THR A 251 -13.74 2.64 -21.47
C THR A 251 -12.89 3.03 -20.26
N LEU A 252 -11.56 2.90 -20.38
CA LEU A 252 -10.65 3.38 -19.34
C LEU A 252 -10.71 4.90 -19.14
N ASP A 253 -11.08 5.66 -20.18
CA ASP A 253 -11.27 7.11 -20.08
C ASP A 253 -12.52 7.46 -19.27
N ASP A 254 -13.56 6.61 -19.30
CA ASP A 254 -14.73 6.76 -18.43
C ASP A 254 -14.35 6.53 -16.96
N ALA A 255 -13.53 5.51 -16.68
CA ALA A 255 -13.01 5.28 -15.33
C ALA A 255 -12.12 6.44 -14.84
N ASP A 256 -11.27 7.00 -15.72
CA ASP A 256 -10.46 8.18 -15.42
C ASP A 256 -11.34 9.40 -15.13
N THR A 257 -12.37 9.62 -15.94
CA THR A 257 -13.33 10.72 -15.77
C THR A 257 -14.01 10.64 -14.41
N LEU A 258 -14.53 9.47 -14.03
CA LEU A 258 -15.18 9.31 -12.72
C LEU A 258 -14.19 9.46 -11.55
N ALA A 259 -12.97 8.91 -11.67
CA ALA A 259 -11.94 9.09 -10.66
C ALA A 259 -11.61 10.57 -10.44
N ARG A 260 -11.51 11.35 -11.52
CA ARG A 260 -11.33 12.81 -11.47
C ARG A 260 -12.51 13.54 -10.84
N GLU A 261 -13.74 13.08 -11.07
CA GLU A 261 -14.92 13.63 -10.41
C GLU A 261 -14.91 13.38 -8.90
N ILE A 262 -14.45 12.20 -8.45
CA ILE A 262 -14.25 11.90 -7.02
C ILE A 262 -13.19 12.85 -6.42
N ILE A 263 -12.04 13.01 -7.09
CA ILE A 263 -10.99 13.97 -6.69
C ILE A 263 -11.55 15.39 -6.60
N ALA A 264 -12.38 15.81 -7.56
CA ALA A 264 -12.99 17.13 -7.55
C ALA A 264 -13.97 17.32 -6.38
N LYS A 265 -14.65 16.25 -5.92
CA LYS A 265 -15.51 16.30 -4.72
C LYS A 265 -14.72 16.35 -3.43
N LEU A 266 -13.59 15.65 -3.36
CA LEU A 266 -12.66 15.77 -2.25
C LEU A 266 -12.08 17.19 -2.20
N GLY A 267 -11.61 17.69 -3.35
CA GLY A 267 -10.86 18.93 -3.46
C GLY A 267 -9.46 18.82 -2.85
N THR A 268 -8.70 19.91 -2.94
CA THR A 268 -7.33 20.01 -2.40
C THR A 268 -7.19 21.12 -1.36
N ASP A 269 -8.18 22.01 -1.23
CA ASP A 269 -8.15 23.16 -0.31
C ASP A 269 -8.83 22.85 1.02
N THR A 270 -8.06 22.99 2.10
CA THR A 270 -8.54 22.90 3.49
C THR A 270 -9.68 23.86 3.83
N ALA A 271 -9.76 25.02 3.18
CA ALA A 271 -10.79 26.01 3.48
C ALA A 271 -12.17 25.61 2.97
N THR A 272 -12.26 24.71 1.98
CA THR A 272 -13.52 24.32 1.34
C THR A 272 -13.86 22.84 1.54
N ALA A 273 -12.92 22.03 2.02
CA ALA A 273 -13.05 20.58 2.17
C ALA A 273 -14.38 20.11 2.80
N ASP A 274 -14.77 20.66 3.96
CA ASP A 274 -16.02 20.27 4.66
C ASP A 274 -17.30 20.72 3.96
N THR A 275 -17.21 21.62 2.97
CA THR A 275 -18.37 22.19 2.26
C THR A 275 -18.58 21.60 0.87
N ASN A 276 -17.60 20.88 0.33
CA ASN A 276 -17.67 20.31 -1.01
C ASN A 276 -18.76 19.23 -1.12
N VAL A 277 -18.96 18.46 -0.05
CA VAL A 277 -19.95 17.37 0.02
C VAL A 277 -20.79 17.52 1.29
N PRO A 278 -22.05 17.96 1.20
CA PRO A 278 -22.92 18.08 2.37
C PRO A 278 -23.13 16.73 3.06
N GLY A 279 -23.02 16.72 4.39
CA GLY A 279 -23.33 15.55 5.21
C GLY A 279 -22.12 14.70 5.62
N VAL A 280 -20.92 14.99 5.08
CA VAL A 280 -19.69 14.44 5.66
C VAL A 280 -19.52 14.91 7.10
N SER A 281 -18.80 14.12 7.88
CA SER A 281 -18.58 14.40 9.28
C SER A 281 -17.93 15.76 9.51
N GLN A 282 -18.39 16.46 10.54
CA GLN A 282 -17.89 17.79 10.89
C GLN A 282 -16.38 17.78 11.14
N ASP A 283 -15.70 18.80 10.62
CA ASP A 283 -14.26 19.04 10.72
C ASP A 283 -13.41 17.86 10.18
N SER A 284 -13.99 17.02 9.31
CA SER A 284 -13.26 15.89 8.71
C SER A 284 -12.24 16.39 7.68
N ALA A 285 -12.56 17.48 6.98
CA ALA A 285 -11.73 18.13 5.99
C ALA A 285 -11.14 17.14 4.98
N TRP A 286 -11.98 16.21 4.50
CA TRP A 286 -11.62 15.24 3.46
C TRP A 286 -11.04 15.95 2.24
N ARG A 287 -9.89 15.48 1.78
CA ARG A 287 -9.16 16.00 0.63
C ARG A 287 -8.58 14.86 -0.18
N SER A 288 -8.30 15.12 -1.45
CA SER A 288 -7.53 14.17 -2.23
C SER A 288 -6.06 14.25 -1.84
N GLY A 289 -5.37 13.11 -1.84
CA GLY A 289 -3.91 13.08 -1.70
C GLY A 289 -3.22 13.78 -2.86
N ARG A 290 -3.84 13.78 -4.05
CA ARG A 290 -3.24 14.20 -5.32
C ARG A 290 -4.23 14.97 -6.20
N PRO A 291 -3.74 15.79 -7.16
CA PRO A 291 -4.60 16.45 -8.14
C PRO A 291 -5.14 15.50 -9.23
N ASP A 292 -4.47 14.37 -9.45
CA ASP A 292 -4.76 13.40 -10.50
C ASP A 292 -4.87 11.98 -9.93
N PRO A 293 -5.70 11.10 -10.51
CA PRO A 293 -5.77 9.72 -10.08
C PRO A 293 -4.49 8.96 -10.45
N ILE A 294 -4.04 8.07 -9.57
CA ILE A 294 -2.95 7.16 -9.89
C ILE A 294 -3.43 6.22 -10.99
N SER A 295 -2.62 6.14 -12.05
CA SER A 295 -2.86 5.23 -13.16
C SER A 295 -2.08 3.94 -12.96
N ILE A 296 -2.78 2.92 -12.45
CA ILE A 296 -2.34 1.52 -12.50
C ILE A 296 -2.93 0.93 -13.80
N PRO A 297 -2.29 -0.04 -14.47
CA PRO A 297 -2.89 -0.67 -15.65
C PRO A 297 -4.35 -1.03 -15.41
N ASN A 298 -5.25 -0.68 -16.34
CA ASN A 298 -6.68 -1.01 -16.29
C ASN A 298 -7.53 -0.48 -15.12
N VAL A 299 -6.94 0.26 -14.16
CA VAL A 299 -7.67 0.80 -13.00
C VAL A 299 -7.18 2.22 -12.67
N LYS A 300 -8.00 2.98 -11.95
CA LYS A 300 -7.67 4.32 -11.47
C LYS A 300 -7.81 4.36 -9.97
N VAL A 301 -6.77 4.79 -9.26
CA VAL A 301 -6.80 4.88 -7.80
C VAL A 301 -6.92 6.34 -7.38
N VAL A 302 -7.84 6.60 -6.48
CA VAL A 302 -8.06 7.89 -5.83
C VAL A 302 -7.71 7.73 -4.37
N GLU A 303 -6.83 8.61 -3.90
CA GLU A 303 -6.50 8.72 -2.49
C GLU A 303 -7.36 9.78 -1.82
N ALA A 304 -7.98 9.40 -0.71
CA ALA A 304 -8.78 10.29 0.13
C ALA A 304 -8.18 10.32 1.54
N CYS A 305 -7.91 11.53 2.04
CA CYS A 305 -7.36 11.72 3.38
C CYS A 305 -8.18 12.74 4.15
N SER A 306 -8.61 12.38 5.34
CA SER A 306 -9.16 13.30 6.34
C SER A 306 -8.08 13.53 7.41
N PRO A 307 -7.58 14.77 7.60
CA PRO A 307 -6.60 15.07 8.64
C PRO A 307 -7.07 14.64 10.04
N LYS A 308 -8.37 14.75 10.29
CA LYS A 308 -9.01 14.33 11.55
C LYS A 308 -8.84 12.83 11.78
N TYR A 309 -9.12 12.01 10.77
CA TYR A 309 -9.04 10.55 10.92
C TYR A 309 -7.62 10.01 10.78
N ALA A 310 -6.81 10.61 9.90
CA ALA A 310 -5.39 10.30 9.80
C ALA A 310 -4.68 10.55 11.14
N ALA A 311 -4.93 11.69 11.80
CA ALA A 311 -4.37 11.96 13.13
C ALA A 311 -4.85 10.96 14.20
N LYS A 312 -6.09 10.46 14.11
CA LYS A 312 -6.57 9.40 15.02
C LYS A 312 -5.88 8.07 14.74
N ALA A 313 -5.70 7.69 13.48
CA ALA A 313 -4.99 6.46 13.12
C ALA A 313 -3.54 6.51 13.60
N THR A 314 -2.83 7.61 13.32
CA THR A 314 -1.41 7.74 13.69
C THR A 314 -1.19 7.98 15.17
N ALA A 315 -2.18 8.47 15.92
CA ALA A 315 -2.13 8.51 17.40
C ALA A 315 -1.99 7.12 18.05
N LEU A 316 -2.28 6.03 17.33
CA LEU A 316 -2.07 4.67 17.79
C LEU A 316 -0.61 4.19 17.63
N GLY A 317 0.16 4.87 16.77
CA GLY A 317 1.53 4.49 16.41
C GLY A 317 1.92 5.09 15.05
N ASN A 318 3.19 5.47 14.90
CA ASN A 318 3.70 5.99 13.62
C ASN A 318 3.92 4.87 12.59
N GLU A 319 4.01 3.60 13.02
CA GLU A 319 4.04 2.45 12.11
C GLU A 319 2.80 2.38 11.20
N TYR A 320 1.68 2.97 11.62
CA TYR A 320 0.43 2.97 10.85
C TYR A 320 0.37 4.05 9.75
N ILE A 321 1.40 4.89 9.63
CA ILE A 321 1.44 5.96 8.61
C ILE A 321 1.36 5.36 7.19
N THR A 322 1.98 4.21 6.94
CA THR A 322 1.96 3.53 5.63
C THR A 322 0.68 2.71 5.38
N ALA A 323 -0.37 2.90 6.16
CA ALA A 323 -1.69 2.36 5.86
C ALA A 323 -2.68 3.49 5.51
N LEU A 324 -2.14 4.66 5.18
CA LEU A 324 -2.85 5.90 4.89
C LEU A 324 -2.20 6.53 3.66
N PRO A 325 -3.00 7.10 2.73
CA PRO A 325 -4.41 7.49 2.86
C PRO A 325 -5.42 6.37 2.59
N CYS A 326 -6.73 6.70 2.60
CA CYS A 326 -7.74 5.74 2.15
C CYS A 326 -7.71 5.63 0.62
N GLU A 327 -7.67 4.42 0.09
CA GLU A 327 -7.63 4.16 -1.35
C GLU A 327 -9.01 3.75 -1.91
N ILE A 328 -9.36 4.33 -3.05
CA ILE A 328 -10.59 4.05 -3.81
C ILE A 328 -10.19 3.71 -5.25
N THR A 329 -10.53 2.52 -5.72
CA THR A 329 -10.28 2.12 -7.11
C THR A 329 -11.52 2.27 -7.97
N VAL A 330 -11.35 2.85 -9.15
CA VAL A 330 -12.36 2.97 -10.19
C VAL A 330 -11.91 2.16 -11.40
N TYR A 331 -12.76 1.26 -11.91
CA TYR A 331 -12.40 0.38 -13.03
C TYR A 331 -13.61 -0.06 -13.84
N VAL A 332 -13.37 -0.41 -15.11
CA VAL A 332 -14.37 -1.06 -15.96
C VAL A 332 -14.48 -2.53 -15.57
N ASP A 333 -15.69 -3.01 -15.30
CA ASP A 333 -15.94 -4.40 -14.94
C ASP A 333 -16.03 -5.26 -16.20
N GLU A 334 -14.94 -5.95 -16.53
CA GLU A 334 -14.87 -6.82 -17.70
C GLU A 334 -15.61 -8.14 -17.54
N THR A 335 -16.10 -8.45 -16.34
CA THR A 335 -16.99 -9.60 -16.13
C THR A 335 -18.39 -9.36 -16.67
N ASP A 336 -18.75 -8.09 -16.93
CA ASP A 336 -19.97 -7.73 -17.62
C ASP A 336 -19.79 -7.88 -19.14
N PRO A 337 -20.46 -8.84 -19.81
CA PRO A 337 -20.32 -9.06 -21.23
C PRO A 337 -20.87 -7.92 -22.09
N THR A 338 -21.67 -7.02 -21.51
CA THR A 338 -22.17 -5.82 -22.20
C THR A 338 -21.17 -4.66 -22.17
N GLY A 339 -20.18 -4.73 -21.27
CA GLY A 339 -19.25 -3.63 -21.00
C GLY A 339 -19.91 -2.39 -20.42
N GLN A 340 -21.15 -2.47 -19.93
CA GLN A 340 -21.93 -1.33 -19.44
C GLN A 340 -21.88 -1.19 -17.91
N THR A 341 -20.87 -1.81 -17.29
CA THR A 341 -20.66 -1.76 -15.84
C THR A 341 -19.31 -1.14 -15.51
N LEU A 342 -19.35 -0.12 -14.67
CA LEU A 342 -18.20 0.46 -14.00
C LEU A 342 -18.28 0.07 -12.52
N ALA A 343 -17.15 -0.28 -11.92
CA ALA A 343 -17.08 -0.62 -10.51
C ALA A 343 -16.20 0.35 -9.74
N ILE A 344 -16.57 0.58 -8.48
CA ILE A 344 -15.79 1.33 -7.49
C ILE A 344 -15.51 0.39 -6.31
N SER A 345 -14.24 0.17 -6.00
CA SER A 345 -13.77 -0.56 -4.82
C SER A 345 -13.24 0.42 -3.78
N PHE A 346 -13.63 0.22 -2.53
CA PHE A 346 -13.01 0.88 -1.39
C PHE A 346 -12.13 -0.12 -0.65
N LEU A 347 -10.94 0.30 -0.23
CA LEU A 347 -10.23 -0.40 0.82
C LEU A 347 -11.08 -0.33 2.10
N ASN A 348 -11.56 -1.48 2.58
CA ASN A 348 -12.60 -1.57 3.60
C ASN A 348 -12.08 -1.05 4.95
N PRO A 349 -12.57 0.10 5.47
CA PRO A 349 -12.06 0.64 6.73
C PRO A 349 -12.27 -0.32 7.92
N ASN A 350 -13.35 -1.11 7.92
CA ASN A 350 -13.58 -2.10 8.97
C ASN A 350 -12.55 -3.23 8.94
N PHE A 351 -12.13 -3.65 7.74
CA PHE A 351 -11.03 -4.60 7.60
C PHE A 351 -9.71 -3.98 8.02
N MET A 352 -9.42 -2.75 7.58
CA MET A 352 -8.19 -2.03 7.93
C MET A 352 -8.04 -1.90 9.44
N PHE A 353 -9.01 -1.30 10.14
CA PHE A 353 -8.96 -1.16 11.60
C PHE A 353 -8.99 -2.52 12.33
N GLY A 354 -9.72 -3.50 11.80
CA GLY A 354 -9.85 -4.83 12.41
C GLY A 354 -8.69 -5.79 12.14
N THR A 355 -7.76 -5.46 11.24
CA THR A 355 -6.63 -6.31 10.87
C THR A 355 -5.33 -5.53 11.01
N MET A 356 -5.15 -4.45 10.25
CA MET A 356 -3.90 -3.69 10.22
C MET A 356 -3.62 -2.95 11.54
N PHE A 357 -4.67 -2.57 12.26
CA PHE A 357 -4.59 -1.89 13.56
C PHE A 357 -4.97 -2.83 14.72
N GLU A 358 -4.95 -4.14 14.52
CA GLU A 358 -5.38 -5.10 15.54
C GLU A 358 -4.57 -4.93 16.84
N GLY A 359 -5.28 -4.82 17.96
CA GLY A 359 -4.69 -4.62 19.29
C GLY A 359 -4.18 -3.20 19.58
N ALA A 360 -4.10 -2.32 18.57
CA ALA A 360 -3.52 -0.98 18.71
C ALA A 360 -4.31 -0.10 19.70
N VAL A 361 -5.65 -0.10 19.60
CA VAL A 361 -6.54 0.68 20.47
C VAL A 361 -6.47 0.20 21.92
N GLU A 362 -6.47 -1.12 22.14
CA GLU A 362 -6.38 -1.72 23.48
C GLU A 362 -5.02 -1.39 24.12
N LYS A 363 -3.93 -1.55 23.36
CA LYS A 363 -2.58 -1.19 23.79
C LYS A 363 -2.50 0.28 24.18
N ALA A 364 -2.95 1.20 23.31
CA ALA A 364 -2.90 2.63 23.58
C ALA A 364 -3.73 3.05 24.81
N TYR A 365 -4.85 2.36 25.07
CA TYR A 365 -5.62 2.55 26.32
C TYR A 365 -4.88 2.03 27.55
N MET A 366 -4.31 0.82 27.47
CA MET A 366 -3.54 0.21 28.57
C MET A 366 -2.30 1.03 28.94
N GLU A 367 -1.69 1.71 27.96
CA GLU A 367 -0.55 2.61 28.15
C GLU A 367 -0.96 4.01 28.64
N GLY A 368 -2.27 4.31 28.68
CA GLY A 368 -2.80 5.60 29.12
C GLY A 368 -2.72 6.72 28.08
N THR A 369 -2.37 6.39 26.83
CA THR A 369 -2.37 7.31 25.69
C THR A 369 -3.78 7.66 25.24
N LEU A 370 -4.72 6.71 25.37
CA LEU A 370 -6.14 6.91 25.11
C LEU A 370 -6.97 6.85 26.39
N SER A 371 -8.02 7.67 26.44
CA SER A 371 -9.07 7.55 27.45
C SER A 371 -10.09 6.48 27.06
N LYS A 372 -10.93 6.09 28.03
CA LYS A 372 -12.07 5.20 27.75
C LYS A 372 -13.06 5.81 26.75
N ALA A 373 -13.21 7.14 26.75
CA ALA A 373 -14.08 7.82 25.79
C ALA A 373 -13.51 7.69 24.38
N ASP A 374 -12.19 7.84 24.22
CA ASP A 374 -11.52 7.68 22.93
C ASP A 374 -11.69 6.25 22.41
N MET A 375 -11.54 5.22 23.25
CA MET A 375 -11.79 3.83 22.84
C MET A 375 -13.19 3.61 22.26
N ILE A 376 -14.21 4.23 22.87
CA ILE A 376 -15.59 4.13 22.36
C ILE A 376 -15.69 4.81 21.00
N GLU A 377 -15.03 5.95 20.82
CA GLU A 377 -14.98 6.62 19.52
C GLU A 377 -14.32 5.74 18.45
N TYR A 378 -13.16 5.13 18.76
CA TYR A 378 -12.47 4.19 17.86
C TYR A 378 -13.34 3.01 17.44
N SER A 379 -14.23 2.53 18.33
CA SER A 379 -15.12 1.40 18.01
C SER A 379 -16.11 1.67 16.88
N THR A 380 -16.33 2.96 16.53
CA THR A 380 -17.21 3.38 15.43
C THR A 380 -16.46 4.07 14.29
N LEU A 381 -15.14 4.25 14.42
CA LEU A 381 -14.36 5.08 13.51
C LEU A 381 -14.37 4.54 12.08
N ALA A 382 -14.26 3.21 11.91
CA ALA A 382 -14.31 2.56 10.61
C ALA A 382 -15.63 2.85 9.86
N ASP A 383 -16.76 2.75 10.56
CA ASP A 383 -18.09 3.01 9.98
C ASP A 383 -18.26 4.48 9.59
N VAL A 384 -17.78 5.39 10.44
CA VAL A 384 -17.82 6.84 10.17
C VAL A 384 -16.95 7.20 8.97
N VAL A 385 -15.72 6.68 8.91
CA VAL A 385 -14.80 6.86 7.77
C VAL A 385 -15.45 6.36 6.48
N PHE A 386 -15.98 5.14 6.49
CA PHE A 386 -16.63 4.57 5.33
C PHE A 386 -17.88 5.36 4.90
N ALA A 387 -18.71 5.81 5.85
CA ALA A 387 -19.88 6.61 5.56
C ALA A 387 -19.54 7.94 4.87
N ASP A 388 -18.50 8.64 5.34
CA ASP A 388 -18.04 9.87 4.70
C ASP A 388 -17.52 9.61 3.28
N LEU A 389 -16.65 8.61 3.10
CA LEU A 389 -16.11 8.22 1.78
C LEU A 389 -17.23 7.84 0.80
N ARG A 390 -18.25 7.14 1.31
CA ARG A 390 -19.42 6.76 0.51
C ARG A 390 -20.20 7.99 0.05
N LEU A 391 -20.45 8.95 0.93
CA LEU A 391 -21.13 10.20 0.56
C LEU A 391 -20.37 10.98 -0.51
N ILE A 392 -19.04 11.02 -0.42
CA ILE A 392 -18.17 11.69 -1.40
C ILE A 392 -18.28 11.02 -2.77
N VAL A 393 -18.16 9.69 -2.82
CA VAL A 393 -18.29 8.93 -4.07
C VAL A 393 -19.70 9.03 -4.64
N ASP A 394 -20.74 8.95 -3.81
CA ASP A 394 -22.12 9.11 -4.26
C ASP A 394 -22.37 10.49 -4.86
N ALA A 395 -21.81 11.54 -4.26
CA ALA A 395 -21.89 12.89 -4.80
C ALA A 395 -21.15 13.05 -6.15
N ALA A 396 -20.04 12.32 -6.34
CA ALA A 396 -19.32 12.28 -7.61
C ALA A 396 -20.15 11.56 -8.68
N VAL A 397 -20.62 10.36 -8.39
CA VAL A 397 -21.46 9.55 -9.28
C VAL A 397 -22.74 10.30 -9.71
N GLN A 398 -23.44 10.95 -8.78
CA GLN A 398 -24.65 11.73 -9.07
C GLN A 398 -24.36 12.99 -9.91
N GLY A 399 -23.17 13.58 -9.74
CA GLY A 399 -22.72 14.73 -10.52
C GLY A 399 -22.13 14.34 -11.87
N SER A 400 -21.92 13.05 -12.11
CA SER A 400 -21.18 12.54 -13.24
C SER A 400 -21.89 12.77 -14.58
N VAL A 401 -21.11 13.09 -15.60
CA VAL A 401 -21.62 13.15 -16.99
C VAL A 401 -21.93 11.77 -17.56
N LEU A 402 -21.51 10.68 -16.89
CA LEU A 402 -21.65 9.30 -17.36
C LEU A 402 -23.05 8.70 -17.16
N GLY A 403 -23.98 9.45 -16.55
CA GLY A 403 -25.38 9.03 -16.43
C GLY A 403 -25.57 7.71 -15.66
N LEU A 404 -24.71 7.45 -14.67
CA LEU A 404 -24.68 6.20 -13.90
C LEU A 404 -25.97 6.00 -13.09
N ALA A 405 -26.54 4.80 -13.20
CA ALA A 405 -27.67 4.39 -12.39
C ALA A 405 -27.23 4.01 -10.97
N VAL A 406 -28.13 4.19 -10.00
CA VAL A 406 -27.92 3.83 -8.58
C VAL A 406 -27.40 2.38 -8.50
N PRO A 407 -26.34 2.14 -7.72
CA PRO A 407 -25.63 0.87 -7.77
C PRO A 407 -26.51 -0.30 -7.35
N GLN A 408 -26.31 -1.43 -8.01
CA GLN A 408 -26.86 -2.70 -7.54
C GLN A 408 -25.96 -3.16 -6.38
N SER A 409 -26.51 -3.27 -5.17
CA SER A 409 -25.82 -3.95 -4.07
C SER A 409 -25.69 -5.43 -4.42
N LEU A 410 -24.47 -5.96 -4.38
CA LEU A 410 -24.22 -7.40 -4.45
C LEU A 410 -24.66 -8.12 -3.17
#